data_AF-A0A4V1TI06-F1
#
_entry.id   AF-A0A4V1TI06-F1
#
_cell.length_a   1.000
_cell.length_b   1.000
_cell.length_c   1.000
_cell.angle_alpha   90.00
_cell.angle_beta   90.00
_cell.angle_gamma   90.00
#
_symmetry.space_group_name_H-M   'P 1'
#
loop_
_entity.id
_entity.type
_entity.pdbx_description
1 polymer ?
#
loop_
_entity_poly.entity_id
_entity_poly.type
_entity_poly.pdbx_seq_one_letter_code
_entity_poly.pdbx_strand_id
1 'polypeptide(L)'
;SSAFLALAQDKVDAFCGSELILVKLAKQSKVPMLVIEKSLFVEPWGLGLRKGEAAFKEQVNGVLTKLASSGEIDTIFGKWLGEGTAFNIKRDYKVEEIKS
;
A
#
# COMPACT_ATOMS: atom_id res chain seq x y z
N SER A 1 1.69 -11.25 14.87
CA SER A 1 3.02 -11.57 14.29
C SER A 1 4.04 -11.62 15.42
N SER A 2 4.89 -12.64 15.46
CA SER A 2 5.98 -12.75 16.44
C SER A 2 7.01 -11.62 16.30
N ALA A 3 7.26 -11.16 15.08
CA ALA A 3 8.19 -10.05 14.81
C ALA A 3 7.69 -8.71 15.38
N PHE A 4 6.39 -8.42 15.26
CA PHE A 4 5.81 -7.23 15.90
C PHE A 4 5.85 -7.31 17.43
N LEU A 5 5.62 -8.49 18.00
CA LEU A 5 5.74 -8.68 19.45
C LEU A 5 7.17 -8.49 19.94
N ALA A 6 8.18 -8.88 19.15
CA ALA A 6 9.57 -8.62 19.50
C ALA A 6 9.85 -7.11 19.58
N LEU A 7 9.32 -6.31 18.64
CA LEU A 7 9.42 -4.84 18.70
C LEU A 7 8.69 -4.29 19.94
N ALA A 8 7.45 -4.71 20.18
CA ALA A 8 6.66 -4.25 21.33
C ALA A 8 7.23 -4.66 22.70
N GLN A 9 8.10 -5.68 22.72
CA GLN A 9 8.80 -6.17 23.91
C GLN A 9 10.25 -5.66 23.98
N ASP A 10 10.63 -4.69 23.14
CA ASP A 10 11.97 -4.09 23.12
C ASP A 10 13.11 -5.09 22.86
N LYS A 11 12.83 -6.15 22.08
CA LYS A 11 13.82 -7.18 21.69
C LYS A 11 14.52 -6.88 20.37
N VAL A 12 13.99 -5.94 19.58
CA VAL A 12 14.53 -5.46 18.32
C VAL A 12 14.26 -3.97 18.19
N ASP A 13 15.12 -3.24 17.49
CA ASP A 13 14.98 -1.78 17.33
C ASP A 13 13.91 -1.38 16.30
N ALA A 14 13.64 -2.25 15.31
CA ALA A 14 12.72 -1.94 14.22
C ALA A 14 12.06 -3.20 13.62
N PHE A 15 10.90 -3.00 12.99
CA PHE A 15 10.16 -4.02 12.25
C PHE A 15 9.84 -3.51 10.85
N CYS A 16 10.16 -4.30 9.82
CA CYS A 16 9.84 -4.00 8.43
C CYS A 16 8.57 -4.76 8.00
N GLY A 17 7.69 -4.08 7.26
CA GLY A 17 6.48 -4.68 6.72
C GLY A 17 5.79 -3.74 5.73
N SER A 18 4.71 -4.21 5.10
CA SER A 18 3.91 -3.36 4.21
C SER A 18 3.20 -2.27 5.01
N GLU A 19 3.00 -1.09 4.39
CA GLU A 19 2.44 0.08 5.04
C GLU A 19 1.08 -0.20 5.72
N LEU A 20 0.17 -0.91 5.03
CA LEU A 20 -1.13 -1.29 5.60
C LEU A 20 -1.00 -2.10 6.90
N ILE A 21 -0.02 -3.00 6.96
CA ILE A 21 0.25 -3.81 8.15
C ILE A 21 0.85 -2.93 9.24
N LEU A 22 1.84 -2.10 8.91
CA LEU A 22 2.51 -1.22 9.87
C LEU A 22 1.54 -0.24 10.52
N VAL A 23 0.73 0.45 9.72
CA VAL A 23 -0.30 1.40 10.20
C VAL A 23 -1.31 0.71 11.11
N LYS A 24 -1.80 -0.47 10.70
CA LYS A 24 -2.75 -1.25 11.52
C LYS A 24 -2.13 -1.66 12.85
N LEU A 25 -0.91 -2.18 12.84
CA LEU A 25 -0.22 -2.64 14.05
C LEU A 25 0.14 -1.48 14.97
N ALA A 26 0.58 -0.34 14.43
CA ALA A 26 0.85 0.87 15.20
C ALA A 26 -0.42 1.35 15.92
N LYS A 27 -1.56 1.40 15.23
CA LYS A 27 -2.86 1.76 15.83
C LYS A 27 -3.34 0.78 16.91
N GLN A 28 -3.03 -0.50 16.77
CA GLN A 28 -3.39 -1.54 17.74
C GLN A 28 -2.38 -1.68 18.89
N SER A 29 -1.23 -1.02 18.79
CA SER A 29 -0.16 -1.13 19.77
C SER A 29 -0.58 -0.51 21.10
N LYS A 30 -0.18 -1.17 22.20
CA LYS A 30 -0.33 -0.63 23.57
C LYS A 30 0.88 0.21 24.00
N VAL A 31 1.95 0.20 23.21
CA VAL A 31 3.15 1.02 23.41
C VAL A 31 3.30 1.99 22.24
N PRO A 32 3.90 3.17 22.44
CA PRO A 32 4.11 4.13 21.35
C PRO A 32 4.91 3.50 20.21
N MET A 33 4.43 3.66 18.97
CA MET A 33 5.07 3.19 17.75
C MET A 33 5.08 4.31 16.71
N LEU A 34 6.14 4.40 15.91
CA LEU A 34 6.25 5.32 14.79
C LEU A 34 6.49 4.52 13.50
N VAL A 35 5.70 4.81 12.47
CA VAL A 35 6.00 4.39 11.10
C VAL A 35 6.81 5.53 10.46
N ILE A 36 8.03 5.23 10.00
CA ILE A 36 8.88 6.23 9.33
C ILE A 36 8.27 6.66 8.00
N GLU A 37 8.38 7.94 7.65
CA GLU A 37 7.82 8.48 6.41
C GLU A 37 8.53 7.94 5.16
N LYS A 38 9.85 7.81 5.22
CA LYS A 38 10.64 7.31 4.09
C LYS A 38 10.64 5.79 4.06
N SER A 39 9.99 5.21 3.05
CA SER A 39 10.02 3.76 2.81
C SER A 39 11.44 3.27 2.49
N LEU A 40 11.76 2.05 2.93
CA LEU A 40 13.05 1.39 2.62
C LEU A 40 13.15 0.94 1.17
N PHE A 41 12.02 0.54 0.58
CA PHE A 41 11.88 0.17 -0.82
C PHE A 41 10.42 0.35 -1.24
N VAL A 42 10.18 0.45 -2.54
CA VAL A 42 8.84 0.55 -3.13
C VAL A 42 8.48 -0.81 -3.73
N GLU A 43 7.33 -1.36 -3.33
CA GLU A 43 6.76 -2.58 -3.92
C GLU A 43 5.54 -2.20 -4.77
N PRO A 44 5.66 -2.15 -6.11
CA PRO A 44 4.52 -1.88 -6.97
C PRO A 44 3.46 -2.99 -6.82
N TRP A 45 2.22 -2.60 -6.53
CA TRP A 45 1.09 -3.52 -6.50
C TRP A 45 0.34 -3.46 -7.81
N GLY A 46 0.13 -4.62 -8.42
CA GLY A 46 -0.54 -4.72 -9.72
C GLY A 46 -1.41 -5.96 -9.83
N LEU A 47 -2.17 -6.03 -10.92
CA LEU A 47 -2.99 -7.18 -11.26
C LEU A 47 -2.14 -8.21 -12.00
N GLY A 48 -2.06 -9.42 -11.46
CA GLY A 48 -1.39 -10.54 -12.13
C GLY A 48 -2.22 -11.01 -13.33
N LEU A 49 -1.59 -11.04 -14.52
CA LEU A 49 -2.22 -11.47 -15.77
C LEU A 49 -1.50 -12.69 -16.34
N ARG A 50 -2.22 -13.51 -17.13
CA ARG A 50 -1.61 -14.60 -17.87
C ARG A 50 -0.61 -14.04 -18.90
N LYS A 51 0.59 -14.61 -18.95
CA LYS A 51 1.63 -14.23 -19.92
C LYS A 51 1.14 -14.44 -21.36
N GLY A 52 1.41 -13.46 -22.24
CA GLY A 52 1.06 -13.51 -23.67
C GLY A 52 -0.28 -12.87 -24.04
N GLU A 53 -1.12 -12.52 -23.06
CA GLU A 53 -2.44 -11.93 -23.28
C GLU A 53 -2.37 -10.41 -23.53
N ALA A 54 -1.82 -9.99 -24.67
CA ALA A 54 -1.56 -8.58 -24.96
C ALA A 54 -2.83 -7.72 -24.96
N ALA A 55 -3.89 -8.17 -25.64
CA ALA A 55 -5.17 -7.44 -25.71
C ALA A 55 -5.83 -7.30 -24.33
N PHE A 56 -5.75 -8.34 -23.49
CA PHE A 56 -6.28 -8.26 -22.13
C PHE A 56 -5.47 -7.32 -21.26
N LYS A 57 -4.13 -7.35 -21.36
CA LYS A 57 -3.26 -6.40 -20.67
C LYS A 57 -3.57 -4.96 -21.06
N GLU A 58 -3.74 -4.69 -22.35
CA GLU A 58 -4.08 -3.36 -22.85
C GLU A 58 -5.43 -2.88 -22.30
N GLN A 59 -6.44 -3.74 -22.30
CA GLN A 59 -7.75 -3.40 -21.74
C GLN A 59 -7.67 -3.09 -20.24
N VAL A 60 -6.96 -3.90 -19.45
CA VAL A 60 -6.78 -3.69 -18.01
C VAL A 60 -6.04 -2.38 -17.74
N ASN A 61 -4.91 -2.16 -18.42
CA ASN A 61 -4.13 -0.93 -18.27
C ASN A 61 -4.94 0.30 -18.71
N GLY A 62 -5.73 0.18 -19.76
CA GLY A 62 -6.62 1.24 -20.25
C GLY A 62 -7.68 1.63 -19.22
N VAL A 63 -8.29 0.67 -18.53
CA VAL A 63 -9.25 0.93 -17.45
C VAL A 63 -8.56 1.63 -16.27
N LEU A 64 -7.42 1.11 -15.80
CA LEU A 64 -6.68 1.70 -14.68
C LEU A 64 -6.20 3.13 -14.99
N THR A 65 -5.74 3.37 -16.23
CA THR A 65 -5.33 4.70 -16.69
C THR A 65 -6.50 5.67 -16.71
N LYS A 66 -7.68 5.23 -17.17
CA LYS A 66 -8.90 6.06 -17.16
C LYS A 66 -9.29 6.45 -15.72
N LEU A 67 -9.33 5.48 -14.80
CA LEU A 67 -9.62 5.72 -13.38
C LEU A 67 -8.62 6.70 -12.74
N ALA A 68 -7.35 6.61 -13.12
CA ALA A 68 -6.32 7.55 -12.66
C ALA A 68 -6.53 8.95 -13.22
N SER A 69 -6.75 9.06 -14.54
CA SER A 69 -6.93 10.36 -15.22
C SER A 69 -8.21 11.10 -14.80
N SER A 70 -9.26 10.37 -14.41
CA SER A 70 -10.51 10.95 -13.93
C SER A 70 -10.48 11.35 -12.46
N GLY A 71 -9.46 10.92 -11.70
CA GLY A 71 -9.41 11.06 -10.23
C GLY A 71 -10.34 10.09 -9.47
N GLU A 72 -11.04 9.20 -10.18
CA GLU A 72 -11.91 8.20 -9.55
C GLU A 72 -11.11 7.23 -8.67
N ILE A 73 -9.87 6.91 -9.06
CA ILE A 73 -8.98 6.09 -8.23
C ILE A 73 -8.66 6.75 -6.89
N ASP A 74 -8.54 8.08 -6.84
CA ASP A 74 -8.28 8.81 -5.60
C ASP A 74 -9.51 8.81 -4.69
N THR A 75 -10.71 8.86 -5.30
CA THR A 75 -11.98 8.71 -4.57
C THR A 75 -12.11 7.31 -3.96
N ILE A 76 -11.80 6.27 -4.74
CA ILE A 76 -11.80 4.87 -4.26
C ILE A 76 -10.76 4.71 -3.14
N PHE A 77 -9.55 5.24 -3.33
CA PHE A 77 -8.51 5.20 -2.30
C PHE A 77 -8.97 5.90 -1.03
N GLY A 78 -9.51 7.12 -1.15
CA GLY A 78 -10.03 7.91 -0.03
C GLY A 78 -11.04 7.14 0.81
N LYS A 79 -11.99 6.48 0.14
CA LYS A 79 -13.03 5.67 0.79
C LYS A 79 -12.48 4.51 1.63
N TRP A 80 -11.44 3.84 1.16
CA TRP A 80 -10.97 2.58 1.77
C TRP A 80 -9.73 2.75 2.65
N LEU A 81 -8.82 3.63 2.27
CA LEU A 81 -7.49 3.77 2.86
C LEU A 81 -7.16 5.20 3.31
N GLY A 82 -7.91 6.20 2.81
CA GLY A 82 -7.64 7.62 3.04
C GLY A 82 -7.99 8.12 4.43
N GLU A 83 -8.06 9.45 4.54
CA GLU A 83 -8.36 10.17 5.77
C GLU A 83 -9.69 9.70 6.40
N GLY A 84 -9.69 9.54 7.73
CA GLY A 84 -10.87 9.07 8.47
C GLY A 84 -11.11 7.56 8.44
N THR A 85 -10.31 6.79 7.69
CA THR A 85 -10.35 5.33 7.74
C THR A 85 -9.49 4.75 8.86
N ALA A 86 -9.64 3.45 9.10
CA ALA A 86 -8.74 2.71 9.99
C ALA A 86 -7.28 2.73 9.51
N PHE A 87 -6.99 3.15 8.28
CA PHE A 87 -5.65 3.29 7.75
C PHE A 87 -5.17 4.74 7.82
N ASN A 88 -5.95 5.71 7.33
CA ASN A 88 -5.55 7.13 7.34
C ASN A 88 -4.22 7.37 6.60
N ILE A 89 -4.06 6.70 5.46
CA ILE A 89 -2.87 6.76 4.60
C ILE A 89 -3.09 7.83 3.54
N LYS A 90 -2.01 8.51 3.12
CA LYS A 90 -2.04 9.43 1.99
C LYS A 90 -1.51 8.72 0.76
N ARG A 91 -2.24 8.80 -0.35
CA ARG A 91 -1.76 8.32 -1.64
C ARG A 91 -0.71 9.29 -2.19
N ASP A 92 0.49 8.80 -2.47
CA ASP A 92 1.62 9.58 -2.97
C ASP A 92 2.27 9.00 -4.24
N TYR A 93 1.72 7.92 -4.77
CA TYR A 93 2.20 7.23 -5.96
C TYR A 93 1.28 7.44 -7.18
N LYS A 94 1.80 7.17 -8.39
CA LYS A 94 1.03 7.23 -9.64
C LYS A 94 0.60 5.84 -10.08
N VAL A 95 -0.51 5.77 -10.81
CA VAL A 95 -0.92 4.55 -11.51
C VAL A 95 -0.14 4.48 -12.80
N GLU A 96 0.64 3.42 -12.98
CA GLU A 96 1.44 3.19 -14.18
C GLU A 96 1.63 1.70 -14.44
N GLU A 97 2.03 1.35 -15.65
CA GLU A 97 2.33 -0.03 -16.00
C GLU A 97 3.60 -0.49 -15.27
N ILE A 98 3.50 -1.62 -14.57
CA ILE A 98 4.65 -2.26 -13.92
C ILE A 98 5.55 -2.84 -15.01
N LYS A 99 6.75 -2.27 -15.16
CA LYS A 99 7.76 -2.77 -16.08
C LYS A 99 8.52 -3.91 -15.40
N SER A 100 8.47 -5.09 -15.99
CA SER A 100 9.18 -6.30 -15.56
C SER A 100 10.33 -6.62 -16.49
#